data_AF-A0A952SE09-F1
#
_entry.id   AF-A0A952SE09-F1
#
_cell.length_a   1.000
_cell.length_b   1.000
_cell.length_c   1.000
_cell.angle_alpha   90.00
_cell.angle_beta   90.00
_cell.angle_gamma   90.00
#
_symmetry.space_group_name_H-M   'P 1'
#
loop_
_entity.id
_entity.type
_entity.pdbx_description
1 polymer ?
#
loop_
_entity_poly.entity_id
_entity_poly.type
_entity_poly.pdbx_seq_one_letter_code
_entity_poly.pdbx_strand_id
1 'polypeptide(L)'
;MKSVTKTATVTVLSACLLVLGVPSLWANDPSYGHAGGGHGAGDSHGYGKGIMHSGTGHLIRHLLKHEKDIGLSADQVTKLKELQLNLDRVRIKTEADIQIAEREVKALTDEEKSDLGAIEAKLRQSEDLQIGLRMAAIKARRDVMAVLTPEQRAKEKSEHDKVMEQHKGSGMHHGAAMPYGSNPHGASPHGATPHGSNPHGKNPHEVAPPTSPNNMSVQ
;
A
#
# COMPACT_ATOMS: atom_id res chain seq x y z
N MET A 1 18.56 11.78 -68.58
CA MET A 1 17.09 11.67 -68.40
C MET A 1 16.87 10.97 -67.07
N LYS A 2 16.28 11.65 -66.08
CA LYS A 2 16.03 11.12 -64.72
C LYS A 2 14.59 10.63 -64.67
N SER A 3 14.35 9.33 -64.55
CA SER A 3 13.00 8.78 -64.32
C SER A 3 12.67 8.83 -62.82
N VAL A 4 11.57 9.51 -62.51
CA VAL A 4 10.99 9.62 -61.18
C VAL A 4 9.96 8.51 -61.04
N THR A 5 10.22 7.54 -60.17
CA THR A 5 9.25 6.50 -59.81
C THR A 5 8.53 6.93 -58.53
N LYS A 6 7.25 7.30 -58.65
CA LYS A 6 6.37 7.56 -57.50
C LYS A 6 5.76 6.22 -57.07
N THR A 7 6.12 5.71 -55.90
CA THR A 7 5.42 4.61 -55.24
C THR A 7 4.52 5.18 -54.15
N ALA A 8 3.21 5.09 -54.37
CA ALA A 8 2.18 5.38 -53.37
C ALA A 8 2.12 4.21 -52.38
N THR A 9 2.27 4.49 -51.08
CA THR A 9 2.02 3.52 -50.01
C THR A 9 0.65 3.82 -49.40
N VAL A 10 -0.26 2.88 -49.57
CA VAL A 10 -1.62 2.89 -49.02
C VAL A 10 -1.55 2.51 -47.54
N THR A 11 -1.96 3.42 -46.67
CA THR A 11 -2.21 3.17 -45.24
C THR A 11 -3.50 2.37 -45.05
N VAL A 12 -3.39 1.16 -44.50
CA VAL A 12 -4.56 0.37 -44.05
C VAL A 12 -4.82 0.70 -42.58
N LEU A 13 -5.83 1.54 -42.34
CA LEU A 13 -6.43 1.74 -41.02
C LEU A 13 -7.43 0.61 -40.78
N SER A 14 -7.10 -0.32 -39.89
CA SER A 14 -8.06 -1.33 -39.40
C SER A 14 -8.73 -0.80 -38.14
N ALA A 15 -9.94 -0.28 -38.31
CA ALA A 15 -10.86 0.05 -37.24
C ALA A 15 -11.92 -1.07 -37.14
N CYS A 16 -11.78 -1.95 -36.16
CA CYS A 16 -12.85 -2.86 -35.74
C CYS A 16 -13.34 -2.45 -34.35
N LEU A 17 -14.37 -1.60 -34.35
CA LEU A 17 -15.28 -1.39 -33.23
C LEU A 17 -16.35 -2.48 -33.26
N LEU A 18 -16.57 -3.13 -32.12
CA LEU A 18 -17.87 -3.49 -31.50
C LEU A 18 -17.77 -4.78 -30.68
N VAL A 19 -17.78 -4.67 -29.35
CA VAL A 19 -18.52 -5.63 -28.49
C VAL A 19 -19.17 -4.86 -27.32
N LEU A 20 -20.48 -4.68 -27.49
CA LEU A 20 -21.58 -4.75 -26.53
C LEU A 20 -21.28 -4.55 -25.04
N GLY A 21 -21.95 -3.55 -24.47
CA GLY A 21 -22.03 -3.30 -23.05
C GLY A 21 -22.65 -4.45 -22.28
N VAL A 22 -21.88 -5.01 -21.35
CA VAL A 22 -22.40 -5.75 -20.20
C VAL A 22 -22.68 -4.69 -19.13
N PRO A 23 -23.92 -4.54 -18.62
CA PRO A 23 -24.13 -3.73 -17.43
C PRO A 23 -23.29 -4.36 -16.33
N SER A 24 -22.39 -3.56 -15.75
CA SER A 24 -21.66 -3.93 -14.54
C SER A 24 -22.68 -4.17 -13.43
N LEU A 25 -23.12 -5.42 -13.32
CA LEU A 25 -23.81 -5.95 -12.15
C LEU A 25 -22.75 -6.04 -11.05
N TRP A 26 -22.40 -4.88 -10.46
CA TRP A 26 -21.72 -4.87 -9.18
C TRP A 26 -22.71 -5.47 -8.20
N ALA A 27 -22.49 -6.74 -7.90
CA ALA A 27 -23.12 -7.41 -6.80
C ALA A 27 -22.96 -6.53 -5.56
N ASN A 28 -24.09 -6.04 -5.08
CA ASN A 28 -24.25 -5.44 -3.78
C ASN A 28 -23.97 -6.55 -2.75
N ASP A 29 -22.75 -6.63 -2.25
CA ASP A 29 -22.43 -7.47 -1.11
C ASP A 29 -22.77 -6.69 0.17
N PRO A 30 -23.76 -7.12 0.96
CA PRO A 30 -24.12 -6.45 2.21
C PRO A 30 -23.15 -6.92 3.30
N SER A 31 -21.90 -6.47 3.23
CA SER A 31 -20.95 -6.59 4.34
C SER A 31 -20.33 -5.24 4.67
N TYR A 32 -21.20 -4.25 4.88
CA TYR A 32 -20.86 -3.05 5.65
C TYR A 32 -21.38 -3.25 7.07
N GLY A 33 -20.52 -3.83 7.92
CA GLY A 33 -20.71 -3.94 9.36
C GLY A 33 -19.40 -3.63 10.08
N HIS A 34 -19.24 -2.38 10.52
CA HIS A 34 -18.18 -1.97 11.45
C HIS A 34 -18.44 -2.53 12.85
N ALA A 35 -17.45 -3.17 13.48
CA ALA A 35 -17.03 -2.95 14.89
C ALA A 35 -16.14 -4.11 15.39
N GLY A 36 -14.98 -3.78 15.98
CA GLY A 36 -14.21 -4.74 16.78
C GLY A 36 -12.72 -4.44 16.81
N GLY A 37 -12.29 -3.61 17.76
CA GLY A 37 -10.87 -3.43 18.07
C GLY A 37 -10.25 -4.73 18.57
N GLY A 38 -9.17 -5.15 17.92
CA GLY A 38 -8.35 -6.28 18.35
C GLY A 38 -6.94 -6.11 17.80
N HIS A 39 -5.98 -5.79 18.67
CA HIS A 39 -4.56 -5.94 18.37
C HIS A 39 -4.21 -7.42 18.35
N GLY A 40 -4.47 -8.06 17.22
CA GLY A 40 -4.00 -9.41 16.90
C GLY A 40 -2.85 -9.34 15.91
N ALA A 41 -1.72 -9.93 16.28
CA ALA A 41 -0.66 -10.26 15.34
C ALA A 41 -1.18 -11.39 14.42
N GLY A 42 -1.24 -11.11 13.11
CA GLY A 42 -1.74 -12.05 12.10
C GLY A 42 -2.80 -11.37 11.22
N ASP A 43 -2.60 -11.44 9.90
CA ASP A 43 -3.53 -10.94 8.86
C ASP A 43 -3.63 -9.43 8.64
N SER A 44 -2.47 -8.80 8.42
CA SER A 44 -2.39 -7.55 7.65
C SER A 44 -1.62 -7.76 6.34
N HIS A 45 -2.06 -8.72 5.52
CA HIS A 45 -1.68 -8.79 4.11
C HIS A 45 -2.63 -7.92 3.27
N GLY A 46 -2.79 -6.66 3.69
CA GLY A 46 -3.32 -5.62 2.83
C GLY A 46 -2.22 -5.17 1.87
N TYR A 47 -2.22 -5.73 0.66
CA TYR A 47 -1.42 -5.25 -0.48
C TYR A 47 -1.62 -3.74 -0.60
N GLY A 48 -0.57 -2.97 -0.29
CA GLY A 48 -0.64 -1.50 -0.24
C GLY A 48 0.23 -0.85 0.84
N LYS A 49 0.69 -1.58 1.86
CA LYS A 49 1.58 -0.99 2.89
C LYS A 49 3.06 -0.83 2.50
N GLY A 50 3.47 -1.27 1.31
CA GLY A 50 4.88 -1.41 0.93
C GLY A 50 5.44 -0.41 -0.07
N ILE A 51 4.60 0.36 -0.79
CA ILE A 51 5.10 1.36 -1.72
C ILE A 51 5.38 2.65 -0.93
N MET A 52 6.56 2.64 -0.31
CA MET A 52 7.38 3.78 0.09
C MET A 52 6.62 5.09 0.33
N HIS A 53 6.56 5.52 1.58
CA HIS A 53 6.60 6.93 1.93
C HIS A 53 7.74 7.60 1.15
N SER A 54 7.41 8.11 -0.04
CA SER A 54 8.39 8.33 -1.08
C SER A 54 9.24 9.53 -0.68
N GLY A 55 10.55 9.31 -0.57
CA GLY A 55 11.51 10.29 -0.06
C GLY A 55 11.40 11.67 -0.74
N THR A 56 10.93 11.72 -1.99
CA THR A 56 10.66 12.98 -2.69
C THR A 56 9.55 13.80 -2.06
N GLY A 57 8.45 13.18 -1.62
CA GLY A 57 7.36 13.90 -0.95
C GLY A 57 7.80 14.47 0.40
N HIS A 58 8.58 13.69 1.14
CA HIS A 58 9.21 14.14 2.38
C HIS A 58 10.19 15.29 2.16
N LEU A 59 11.03 15.21 1.12
CA LEU A 59 11.94 16.30 0.73
C LEU A 59 11.19 17.61 0.49
N ILE A 60 10.14 17.59 -0.34
CA ILE A 60 9.37 18.81 -0.64
C ILE A 60 8.74 19.39 0.63
N ARG A 61 8.13 18.53 1.46
CA ARG A 61 7.54 18.94 2.73
C ARG A 61 8.59 19.54 3.67
N HIS A 62 9.79 18.97 3.73
CA HIS A 62 10.89 19.49 4.52
C HIS A 62 11.34 20.87 4.04
N LEU A 63 11.58 21.03 2.73
CA LEU A 63 11.95 22.31 2.12
C LEU A 63 10.94 23.42 2.42
N LEU A 64 9.64 23.12 2.26
CA LEU A 64 8.57 24.08 2.52
C LEU A 64 8.44 24.41 4.01
N LYS A 65 8.64 23.43 4.90
CA LYS A 65 8.60 23.65 6.36
C LYS A 65 9.75 24.56 6.83
N HIS A 66 10.91 24.46 6.18
CA HIS A 66 12.13 25.20 6.52
C HIS A 66 12.46 26.31 5.50
N GLU A 67 11.43 26.88 4.85
CA GLU A 67 11.61 27.82 3.74
C GLU A 67 12.46 29.06 4.14
N LYS A 68 12.29 29.56 5.37
CA LYS A 68 13.03 30.72 5.89
C LYS A 68 14.49 30.38 6.18
N ASP A 69 14.75 29.24 6.80
CA ASP A 69 16.10 28.80 7.20
C ASP A 69 16.95 28.49 5.95
N ILE A 70 16.34 27.83 4.98
CA ILE A 70 16.95 27.53 3.68
C ILE A 70 17.10 28.81 2.84
N GLY A 71 16.20 29.78 3.03
CA GLY A 71 16.18 31.05 2.31
C GLY A 71 15.55 30.90 0.92
N LEU A 72 14.42 30.18 0.85
CA LEU A 72 13.65 30.01 -0.38
C LEU A 72 12.94 31.32 -0.74
N SER A 73 12.96 31.68 -2.03
CA SER A 73 12.16 32.79 -2.54
C SER A 73 10.68 32.40 -2.67
N ALA A 74 9.79 33.40 -2.74
CA ALA A 74 8.35 33.17 -2.94
C ALA A 74 8.06 32.35 -4.22
N ASP A 75 8.83 32.60 -5.29
CA ASP A 75 8.71 31.86 -6.55
C ASP A 75 9.13 30.40 -6.38
N GLN A 76 10.20 30.13 -5.63
CA GLN A 76 10.65 28.77 -5.34
C GLN A 76 9.62 28.01 -4.51
N VAL A 77 9.07 28.65 -3.47
CA VAL A 77 8.00 28.07 -2.64
C VAL A 77 6.78 27.71 -3.49
N THR A 78 6.38 28.58 -4.40
CA THR A 78 5.25 28.34 -5.32
C THR A 78 5.51 27.13 -6.21
N LYS A 79 6.68 27.07 -6.87
CA LYS A 79 7.09 25.93 -7.71
C LYS A 79 7.14 24.62 -6.93
N LEU A 80 7.64 24.64 -5.69
CA LEU A 80 7.69 23.45 -4.83
C LEU A 80 6.29 22.94 -4.47
N LYS A 81 5.33 23.83 -4.18
CA LYS A 81 3.93 23.45 -3.93
C LYS A 81 3.26 22.84 -5.16
N GLU A 82 3.52 23.38 -6.35
CA GLU A 82 3.02 22.80 -7.61
C GLU A 82 3.63 21.42 -7.87
N LEU A 83 4.93 21.26 -7.69
CA LEU A 83 5.61 19.96 -7.80
C LEU A 83 5.05 18.96 -6.79
N GLN A 84 4.76 19.38 -5.56
CA GLN A 84 4.11 18.54 -4.56
C GLN A 84 2.73 18.05 -5.03
N LEU A 85 1.87 19.00 -5.44
CA LEU A 85 0.52 18.68 -5.88
C LEU A 85 0.52 17.74 -7.10
N ASN A 86 1.43 17.98 -8.05
CA ASN A 86 1.56 17.14 -9.24
C ASN A 86 2.04 15.73 -8.90
N LEU A 87 3.04 15.61 -8.02
CA LEU A 87 3.54 14.32 -7.56
C LEU A 87 2.47 13.54 -6.78
N ASP A 88 1.72 14.21 -5.92
CA ASP A 88 0.62 13.59 -5.16
C ASP A 88 -0.50 13.12 -6.10
N ARG A 89 -0.87 13.92 -7.11
CA ARG A 89 -1.86 13.50 -8.13
C ARG A 89 -1.41 12.25 -8.89
N VAL A 90 -0.14 12.21 -9.31
CA VAL A 90 0.43 11.04 -10.02
C VAL A 90 0.41 9.82 -9.11
N ARG A 91 0.86 9.96 -7.85
CA ARG A 91 0.86 8.85 -6.89
C ARG A 91 -0.53 8.29 -6.65
N ILE A 92 -1.49 9.15 -6.29
CA ILE A 92 -2.86 8.72 -5.99
C ILE A 92 -3.45 7.94 -7.17
N LYS A 93 -3.30 8.47 -8.39
CA LYS A 93 -3.81 7.81 -9.59
C LYS A 93 -3.13 6.47 -9.83
N THR A 94 -1.79 6.43 -9.87
CA THR A 94 -1.06 5.22 -10.20
C THR A 94 -1.20 4.15 -9.11
N GLU A 95 -1.27 4.52 -7.84
CA GLU A 95 -1.54 3.58 -6.75
C GLU A 95 -2.94 2.98 -6.84
N ALA A 96 -3.95 3.77 -7.24
CA ALA A 96 -5.28 3.25 -7.50
C ALA A 96 -5.27 2.28 -8.69
N ASP A 97 -4.59 2.62 -9.79
CA ASP A 97 -4.46 1.75 -10.96
C ASP A 97 -3.73 0.43 -10.62
N ILE A 98 -2.69 0.48 -9.77
CA ILE A 98 -1.99 -0.71 -9.25
C ILE A 98 -2.95 -1.57 -8.44
N GLN A 99 -3.70 -0.97 -7.51
CA GLN A 99 -4.68 -1.71 -6.70
C GLN A 99 -5.75 -2.38 -7.58
N ILE A 100 -6.23 -1.71 -8.63
CA ILE A 100 -7.17 -2.31 -9.59
C ILE A 100 -6.52 -3.53 -10.26
N ALA A 101 -5.31 -3.38 -10.82
CA ALA A 101 -4.61 -4.48 -11.48
C ALA A 101 -4.35 -5.67 -10.53
N GLU A 102 -3.97 -5.41 -9.28
CA GLU A 102 -3.76 -6.45 -8.26
C GLU A 102 -5.07 -7.18 -7.89
N ARG A 103 -6.22 -6.48 -7.84
CA ARG A 103 -7.53 -7.11 -7.62
C ARG A 103 -7.95 -7.97 -8.81
N GLU A 104 -7.66 -7.52 -10.03
CA GLU A 104 -7.91 -8.31 -11.25
C GLU A 104 -7.02 -9.56 -11.31
N VAL A 105 -5.74 -9.47 -10.92
CA VAL A 105 -4.86 -10.64 -10.76
C VAL A 105 -5.49 -11.61 -9.76
N LYS A 106 -5.92 -11.12 -8.59
CA LYS A 106 -6.56 -11.98 -7.57
C LYS A 106 -7.80 -12.69 -8.11
N ALA A 107 -8.68 -11.97 -8.81
CA ALA A 107 -9.89 -12.55 -9.39
C ALA A 107 -9.58 -13.66 -10.41
N LEU A 108 -8.57 -13.45 -11.26
CA LEU A 108 -8.13 -14.47 -12.21
C LEU A 108 -7.52 -15.68 -11.49
N THR A 109 -6.73 -15.49 -10.44
CA THR A 109 -6.13 -16.61 -9.70
C THR A 109 -7.12 -17.42 -8.87
N ASP A 110 -8.23 -16.81 -8.42
CA ASP A 110 -9.28 -17.50 -7.67
C ASP A 110 -10.16 -18.39 -8.59
N GLU A 111 -10.14 -18.15 -9.91
CA GLU A 111 -10.82 -18.96 -10.93
C GLU A 111 -9.89 -20.08 -11.45
N GLU A 112 -10.19 -21.32 -11.11
CA GLU A 112 -9.34 -22.52 -11.34
C GLU A 112 -8.96 -22.74 -12.82
N LYS A 113 -9.81 -22.29 -13.75
CA LYS A 113 -9.61 -22.46 -15.20
C LYS A 113 -9.05 -21.21 -15.88
N SER A 114 -8.67 -20.19 -15.13
CA SER A 114 -8.16 -18.95 -15.73
C SER A 114 -6.92 -19.16 -16.57
N ASP A 115 -6.87 -18.42 -17.67
CA ASP A 115 -5.73 -18.41 -18.57
C ASP A 115 -4.49 -17.80 -17.88
N LEU A 116 -3.40 -18.57 -17.85
CA LEU A 116 -2.13 -18.11 -17.28
C LEU A 116 -1.57 -16.89 -18.02
N GLY A 117 -1.84 -16.75 -19.33
CA GLY A 117 -1.44 -15.58 -20.12
C GLY A 117 -2.13 -14.30 -19.67
N ALA A 118 -3.42 -14.37 -19.33
CA ALA A 118 -4.16 -13.24 -18.76
C ALA A 118 -3.63 -12.82 -17.39
N ILE A 119 -3.27 -13.78 -16.53
CA ILE A 119 -2.64 -13.51 -15.22
C ILE A 119 -1.28 -12.82 -15.43
N GLU A 120 -0.44 -13.35 -16.32
CA GLU A 120 0.87 -12.75 -16.64
C GLU A 120 0.72 -11.32 -17.16
N ALA A 121 -0.25 -11.06 -18.04
CA ALA A 121 -0.50 -9.73 -18.59
C ALA A 121 -0.86 -8.72 -17.49
N LYS A 122 -1.72 -9.10 -16.53
CA LYS A 122 -2.12 -8.23 -15.42
C LYS A 122 -1.00 -8.00 -14.40
N LEU A 123 -0.18 -9.01 -14.15
CA LEU A 123 1.04 -8.86 -13.34
C LEU A 123 2.00 -7.86 -13.99
N ARG A 124 2.28 -8.01 -15.29
CA ARG A 124 3.13 -7.07 -16.04
C ARG A 124 2.57 -5.65 -16.02
N GLN A 125 1.26 -5.50 -16.18
CA GLN A 125 0.60 -4.20 -16.09
C GLN A 125 0.83 -3.53 -14.73
N SER A 126 0.68 -4.27 -13.62
CA SER A 126 0.93 -3.75 -12.26
C SER A 126 2.39 -3.32 -12.09
N GLU A 127 3.34 -4.15 -12.53
CA GLU A 127 4.77 -3.85 -12.45
C GLU A 127 5.16 -2.63 -13.29
N ASP A 128 4.61 -2.48 -14.50
CA ASP A 128 4.85 -1.30 -15.34
C ASP A 128 4.35 -0.01 -14.67
N LEU A 129 3.19 -0.07 -13.99
CA LEU A 129 2.68 1.04 -13.19
C LEU A 129 3.60 1.37 -12.01
N GLN A 130 4.11 0.35 -11.29
CA GLN A 130 5.07 0.55 -10.21
C GLN A 130 6.38 1.18 -10.70
N ILE A 131 6.91 0.72 -11.84
CA ILE A 131 8.11 1.30 -12.48
C ILE A 131 7.84 2.76 -12.85
N GLY A 132 6.69 3.04 -13.46
CA GLY A 132 6.25 4.38 -13.81
C GLY A 132 6.20 5.31 -12.60
N LEU A 133 5.64 4.82 -11.48
CA LEU A 133 5.54 5.56 -10.22
C LEU A 133 6.92 5.87 -9.62
N ARG A 134 7.83 4.90 -9.57
CA ARG A 134 9.21 5.10 -9.09
C ARG A 134 9.96 6.10 -9.97
N MET A 135 9.80 6.00 -11.28
CA MET A 135 10.41 6.93 -12.22
C MET A 135 9.86 8.36 -12.07
N ALA A 136 8.55 8.51 -11.87
CA ALA A 136 7.93 9.81 -11.61
C ALA A 136 8.49 10.45 -10.32
N ALA A 137 8.66 9.67 -9.25
CA ALA A 137 9.27 10.16 -8.01
C ALA A 137 10.74 10.58 -8.19
N ILE A 138 11.52 9.84 -8.99
CA ILE A 138 12.92 10.19 -9.31
C ILE A 138 12.99 11.48 -10.12
N LYS A 139 12.14 11.64 -11.13
CA LYS A 139 12.06 12.86 -11.94
C LYS A 139 11.66 14.05 -11.09
N ALA A 140 10.59 13.92 -10.29
CA ALA A 140 10.16 14.97 -9.37
C ALA A 140 11.28 15.37 -8.38
N ARG A 141 12.08 14.40 -7.89
CA ARG A 141 13.23 14.73 -7.03
C ARG A 141 14.26 15.59 -7.76
N ARG A 142 14.56 15.28 -9.03
CA ARG A 142 15.48 16.09 -9.85
C ARG A 142 14.93 17.50 -10.07
N ASP A 143 13.65 17.61 -10.38
CA ASP A 143 12.99 18.90 -10.61
C ASP A 143 12.99 19.77 -9.34
N VAL A 144 12.68 19.18 -8.18
CA VAL A 144 12.77 19.84 -6.87
C VAL A 144 14.18 20.35 -6.62
N MET A 145 15.20 19.53 -6.83
CA MET A 145 16.59 19.97 -6.64
C MET A 145 16.98 21.06 -7.64
N ALA A 146 16.47 21.03 -8.87
CA ALA A 146 16.73 22.04 -9.90
C ALA A 146 16.14 23.42 -9.54
N VAL A 147 15.07 23.48 -8.74
CA VAL A 147 14.49 24.74 -8.24
C VAL A 147 15.43 25.47 -7.27
N LEU A 148 16.28 24.74 -6.56
CA LEU A 148 17.17 25.27 -5.52
C LEU A 148 18.48 25.81 -6.10
N THR A 149 19.04 26.86 -5.49
CA THR A 149 20.43 27.29 -5.76
C THR A 149 21.43 26.33 -5.13
N PRO A 150 22.71 26.32 -5.56
CA PRO A 150 23.75 25.50 -4.94
C PRO A 150 23.86 25.72 -3.41
N GLU A 151 23.73 26.96 -2.95
CA GLU A 151 23.81 27.34 -1.54
C GLU A 151 22.62 26.78 -0.75
N GLN A 152 21.42 26.84 -1.31
CA GLN A 152 20.21 26.28 -0.70
C GLN A 152 20.28 24.75 -0.60
N ARG A 153 20.85 24.07 -1.61
CA ARG A 153 21.08 22.61 -1.56
C ARG A 153 22.07 22.24 -0.47
N ALA A 154 23.13 23.02 -0.28
CA ALA A 154 24.10 22.79 0.79
C ALA A 154 23.46 22.94 2.18
N LYS A 155 22.58 23.94 2.35
CA LYS A 155 21.80 24.12 3.59
C LYS A 155 20.84 22.97 3.83
N GLU A 156 20.06 22.56 2.83
CA GLU A 156 19.14 21.43 2.95
C GLU A 156 19.87 20.15 3.36
N LYS A 157 21.02 19.86 2.74
CA LYS A 157 21.86 18.72 3.10
C LYS A 157 22.32 18.79 4.56
N SER A 158 22.79 19.97 5.00
CA SER A 158 23.26 20.14 6.38
C SER A 158 22.13 19.93 7.40
N GLU A 159 20.93 20.46 7.14
CA GLU A 159 19.78 20.28 8.03
C GLU A 159 19.32 18.82 8.06
N HIS A 160 19.27 18.16 6.91
CA HIS A 160 18.97 16.73 6.82
C HIS A 160 19.99 15.89 7.62
N ASP A 161 21.28 16.16 7.48
CA ASP A 161 22.35 15.43 8.17
C ASP A 161 22.24 15.59 9.70
N LYS A 162 21.95 16.80 10.21
CA LYS A 162 21.70 17.04 11.65
C LYS A 162 20.53 16.21 12.17
N VAL A 163 19.42 16.18 11.44
CA VAL A 163 18.24 15.38 11.80
C VAL A 163 18.60 13.90 11.85
N MET A 164 19.39 13.40 10.90
CA MET A 164 19.83 12.01 10.88
C MET A 164 20.78 11.67 12.04
N GLU A 165 21.67 12.59 12.43
CA GLU A 165 22.56 12.40 13.58
C GLU A 165 21.81 12.40 14.92
N GLN A 166 20.83 13.29 15.08
CA GLN A 166 19.97 13.32 16.28
C GLN A 166 19.19 12.01 16.45
N HIS A 167 18.74 11.39 15.36
CA HIS A 167 18.05 10.10 15.40
C HIS A 167 18.97 8.88 15.56
N LYS A 168 20.28 9.01 15.27
CA LYS A 168 21.26 7.95 15.56
C LYS A 168 21.57 7.82 17.06
N GLY A 169 21.37 8.88 17.85
CA GLY A 169 21.54 8.87 19.30
C GLY A 169 20.33 8.30 20.07
N SER A 170 19.15 8.29 19.46
CA SER A 170 17.93 7.67 20.01
C SER A 170 17.79 6.22 19.54
N GLY A 171 18.83 5.42 19.80
CA GLY A 171 18.86 3.99 19.53
C GLY A 171 17.78 3.24 20.31
N MET A 172 16.56 3.22 19.79
CA MET A 172 15.58 2.20 20.19
C MET A 172 16.07 0.88 19.59
N HIS A 173 16.52 -0.01 20.47
CA HIS A 173 16.91 -1.39 20.20
C HIS A 173 15.84 -2.12 19.36
N HIS A 174 15.99 -2.12 18.03
CA HIS A 174 15.33 -3.09 17.17
C HIS A 174 16.38 -4.01 16.57
N GLY A 175 16.54 -5.17 17.19
CA GLY A 175 17.30 -6.29 16.65
C GLY A 175 18.70 -6.45 17.22
N ALA A 176 18.82 -6.73 18.52
CA ALA A 176 19.86 -7.68 18.91
C ALA A 176 19.51 -9.00 18.21
N ALA A 177 20.37 -9.43 17.30
CA ALA A 177 20.27 -10.69 16.60
C ALA A 177 20.06 -11.82 17.62
N MET A 178 18.89 -12.45 17.60
CA MET A 178 18.75 -13.78 18.18
C MET A 178 19.56 -14.72 17.28
N PRO A 179 20.65 -15.35 17.76
CA PRO A 179 21.40 -16.29 16.94
C PRO A 179 20.49 -17.47 16.60
N TYR A 180 20.21 -17.61 15.31
CA TYR A 180 19.54 -18.78 14.73
C TYR A 180 20.39 -20.02 15.06
N GLY A 181 19.86 -20.92 15.90
CA GLY A 181 20.51 -22.21 16.16
C GLY A 181 20.58 -22.72 17.60
N SER A 182 19.69 -22.33 18.53
CA SER A 182 19.55 -23.07 19.79
C SER A 182 18.09 -23.47 20.02
N ASN A 183 17.83 -24.75 19.81
CA ASN A 183 16.60 -25.45 20.12
C ASN A 183 16.62 -25.83 21.62
N PRO A 184 15.80 -25.25 22.51
CA PRO A 184 15.77 -25.65 23.92
C PRO A 184 14.59 -26.61 24.16
N HIS A 185 14.49 -27.69 23.37
CA HIS A 185 13.73 -28.87 23.79
C HIS A 185 14.72 -29.86 24.39
N GLY A 186 14.96 -29.75 25.70
CA GLY A 186 15.78 -30.73 26.42
C GLY A 186 16.44 -30.19 27.69
N ALA A 187 15.67 -29.73 28.66
CA ALA A 187 16.06 -29.75 30.08
C ALA A 187 14.86 -29.33 30.96
N SER A 188 14.05 -30.29 31.37
CA SER A 188 13.31 -30.18 32.62
C SER A 188 14.26 -30.56 33.76
N PRO A 189 14.51 -29.69 34.75
CA PRO A 189 14.82 -30.12 36.09
C PRO A 189 13.51 -30.13 36.88
N HIS A 190 13.01 -31.34 37.14
CA HIS A 190 11.99 -31.58 38.15
C HIS A 190 12.43 -30.98 39.50
N GLY A 191 11.61 -30.09 40.04
CA GLY A 191 11.69 -29.61 41.42
C GLY A 191 10.28 -29.58 42.00
N ALA A 192 10.01 -30.47 42.95
CA ALA A 192 8.70 -30.80 43.49
C ALA A 192 8.05 -29.68 44.31
N THR A 193 6.76 -29.42 44.10
CA THR A 193 5.83 -28.94 45.13
C THR A 193 4.40 -29.38 44.73
N PRO A 194 3.55 -29.85 45.66
CA PRO A 194 2.53 -30.86 45.36
C PRO A 194 1.22 -30.26 44.84
N HIS A 195 0.64 -30.99 43.88
CA HIS A 195 -0.72 -30.79 43.37
C HIS A 195 -1.76 -30.88 44.49
N GLY A 196 -2.45 -29.77 44.74
CA GLY A 196 -3.76 -29.77 45.40
C GLY A 196 -4.83 -30.15 44.39
N SER A 197 -5.45 -31.30 44.61
CA SER A 197 -6.64 -31.78 43.91
C SER A 197 -7.88 -30.98 44.30
N ASN A 198 -8.58 -30.39 43.32
CA ASN A 198 -10.06 -30.37 43.35
C ASN A 198 -10.67 -30.09 41.95
N PRO A 199 -11.87 -30.62 41.66
CA PRO A 199 -12.31 -30.99 40.32
C PRO A 199 -13.26 -29.99 39.65
N HIS A 200 -13.49 -30.23 38.36
CA HIS A 200 -14.50 -29.62 37.51
C HIS A 200 -15.82 -29.25 38.20
N GLY A 201 -16.17 -27.96 38.13
CA GLY A 201 -17.48 -27.40 38.49
C GLY A 201 -18.08 -26.60 37.33
N LYS A 202 -18.87 -27.29 36.52
CA LYS A 202 -20.06 -26.87 35.74
C LYS A 202 -20.18 -25.41 35.27
N ASN A 203 -20.21 -25.25 33.94
CA ASN A 203 -20.74 -24.08 33.22
C ASN A 203 -22.21 -23.81 33.61
N PRO A 204 -22.59 -22.58 34.01
CA PRO A 204 -23.96 -22.12 33.94
C PRO A 204 -24.09 -21.14 32.77
N HIS A 205 -24.84 -21.48 31.73
CA HIS A 205 -25.63 -20.58 30.88
C HIS A 205 -26.10 -21.37 29.66
N GLU A 206 -26.99 -22.34 29.93
CA GLU A 206 -27.85 -22.95 28.93
C GLU A 206 -29.15 -22.13 28.94
N VAL A 207 -29.37 -21.31 27.90
CA VAL A 207 -30.61 -20.53 27.74
C VAL A 207 -31.57 -21.37 26.90
N ALA A 208 -32.60 -21.91 27.54
CA ALA A 208 -33.68 -22.67 26.92
C ALA A 208 -34.60 -21.77 26.05
N PRO A 209 -35.23 -22.31 25.00
CA PRO A 209 -36.10 -21.55 24.09
C PRO A 209 -37.46 -21.19 24.72
N PRO A 210 -38.12 -20.09 24.30
CA PRO A 210 -39.38 -19.64 24.89
C PRO A 210 -40.57 -20.54 24.52
N THR A 211 -41.35 -20.92 25.52
CA THR A 211 -42.62 -21.64 25.39
C THR A 211 -43.77 -20.70 25.00
N SER A 212 -44.67 -21.18 24.14
CA SER A 212 -45.92 -20.49 23.76
C SER A 212 -46.97 -20.58 24.87
N PRO A 213 -47.74 -19.50 25.17
CA PRO A 213 -48.83 -19.56 26.12
C PRO A 213 -50.15 -20.03 25.48
N ASN A 214 -50.73 -21.09 26.02
CA ASN A 214 -52.08 -21.56 25.69
C ASN A 214 -53.16 -20.73 26.43
N ASN A 215 -54.05 -20.16 25.63
CA ASN A 215 -55.49 -19.97 25.80
C ASN A 215 -56.11 -19.96 27.22
N MET A 216 -56.70 -18.82 27.61
CA MET A 216 -57.81 -18.76 28.57
C MET A 216 -59.00 -18.04 27.92
N SER A 217 -60.10 -18.77 27.74
CA SER A 217 -61.42 -18.21 27.49
C SER A 217 -61.94 -17.49 28.74
N VAL A 218 -62.57 -16.34 28.54
CA VAL A 218 -63.55 -15.78 29.48
C VAL A 218 -64.80 -15.46 28.66
N GLN A 219 -65.94 -15.79 29.29
CA GLN A 219 -67.32 -15.81 28.82
C GLN A 219 -67.82 -14.53 28.14
#